data_AF-A0A7Z1QYB0-F1
#
_entry.id   AF-A0A7Z1QYB0-F1
#
_cell.length_a   1.000
_cell.length_b   1.000
_cell.length_c   1.000
_cell.angle_alpha   90.00
_cell.angle_beta   90.00
_cell.angle_gamma   90.00
#
_symmetry.space_group_name_H-M   'P 1'
#
loop_
_entity.id
_entity.type
_entity.pdbx_description
1 polymer ?
#
loop_
_entity_poly.entity_id
_entity_poly.type
_entity_poly.pdbx_seq_one_letter_code
_entity_poly.pdbx_strand_id
1 'polypeptide(L)' 'MEQVTIANAGRTGMIADLGGLPASRAEWPDGARRAFHQVLRQLDGWCRERDRPRGTNAAIAEQAIRQVW' A
#
# COMPACT_ATOMS: atom_id res chain seq x y z
N MET A 1 -11.86 -43.43 11.13
CA MET A 1 -11.99 -42.45 10.04
C MET A 1 -13.02 -41.45 10.48
N GLU A 2 -12.60 -40.33 11.05
CA GLU A 2 -13.52 -39.23 11.41
C GLU A 2 -12.87 -37.92 10.98
N GLN A 3 -13.34 -37.37 9.87
CA GLN A 3 -12.93 -36.07 9.36
C GLN A 3 -13.85 -35.03 10.00
N VAL A 4 -13.30 -34.19 10.87
CA VAL A 4 -13.99 -33.03 11.44
C VAL A 4 -14.07 -31.96 10.35
N THR A 5 -15.27 -31.77 9.79
CA THR A 5 -15.63 -30.63 8.96
C THR A 5 -15.67 -29.38 9.81
N ILE A 6 -14.66 -28.52 9.71
CA ILE A 6 -14.70 -27.17 10.26
C ILE A 6 -15.25 -26.25 9.16
N ALA A 7 -16.55 -25.99 9.24
CA ALA A 7 -17.21 -24.95 8.46
C ALA A 7 -16.71 -23.58 8.94
N ASN A 8 -15.75 -22.99 8.22
CA ASN A 8 -15.28 -21.63 8.50
C ASN A 8 -16.10 -20.64 7.65
N ALA A 9 -17.35 -20.46 8.07
CA ALA A 9 -18.18 -19.36 7.61
C ALA A 9 -17.75 -18.08 8.34
N GLY A 10 -17.10 -17.19 7.60
CA GLY A 10 -17.05 -15.77 7.94
C GLY A 10 -15.78 -15.32 8.65
N ARG A 11 -15.28 -14.20 8.12
CA ARG A 11 -14.11 -13.41 8.53
C ARG A 11 -12.81 -13.91 7.94
N THR A 12 -12.04 -12.92 7.51
CA THR A 12 -10.64 -13.01 7.09
C THR A 12 -10.49 -13.05 5.56
N GLY A 13 -10.51 -11.86 4.95
CA GLY A 13 -9.90 -11.61 3.65
C GLY A 13 -8.37 -11.71 3.72
N MET A 14 -7.85 -12.85 4.21
CA MET A 14 -6.45 -13.24 4.07
C MET A 14 -6.39 -14.13 2.83
N ILE A 15 -5.92 -13.57 1.72
CA ILE A 15 -4.67 -13.97 1.08
C ILE A 15 -4.46 -13.03 -0.12
N ALA A 16 -4.01 -11.79 0.14
CA ALA A 16 -3.23 -11.12 -0.89
C ALA A 16 -1.90 -11.88 -0.96
N ASP A 17 -1.71 -12.57 -2.07
CA ASP A 17 -0.62 -13.46 -2.41
C ASP A 17 0.77 -12.94 -1.96
N LEU A 18 1.24 -13.50 -0.84
CA LEU A 18 2.60 -13.67 -0.29
C LEU A 18 3.80 -12.84 -0.83
N GLY A 19 3.70 -11.52 -0.92
CA GLY A 19 4.93 -10.71 -0.97
C GLY A 19 4.85 -9.24 -1.33
N GLY A 20 3.66 -8.67 -1.53
CA GLY A 20 3.58 -7.25 -1.87
C GLY A 20 2.20 -6.63 -1.70
N LEU A 21 2.17 -5.30 -1.85
CA LEU A 21 0.94 -4.52 -1.72
C LEU A 21 -0.05 -4.76 -2.86
N PRO A 22 -1.37 -4.74 -2.57
CA PRO A 22 -2.39 -4.90 -3.60
C PRO A 22 -2.26 -3.86 -4.72
N ALA A 23 -2.72 -4.21 -5.92
CA ALA A 23 -2.72 -3.30 -7.06
C ALA A 23 -3.51 -2.01 -6.75
N SER A 24 -4.66 -2.15 -6.08
CA SER A 24 -5.48 -1.03 -5.64
C SER A 24 -4.98 -0.42 -4.34
N ARG A 25 -4.67 0.88 -4.35
CA ARG A 25 -4.33 1.65 -3.15
C ARG A 25 -5.43 1.67 -2.09
N ALA A 26 -6.68 1.47 -2.48
CA ALA A 26 -7.81 1.44 -1.53
C ALA A 26 -7.76 0.20 -0.62
N GLU A 27 -7.12 -0.87 -1.08
CA GLU A 27 -6.98 -2.14 -0.37
C GLU A 27 -5.66 -2.23 0.41
N TRP A 28 -4.83 -1.19 0.36
CA TRP A 28 -3.58 -1.16 1.08
C TRP A 28 -3.83 -1.16 2.60
N PRO A 29 -2.99 -1.88 3.37
CA PRO A 29 -3.01 -1.78 4.82
C PRO A 29 -2.79 -0.31 5.25
N ASP A 30 -3.41 0.08 6.37
CA ASP A 30 -3.36 1.46 6.86
C ASP A 30 -1.92 1.99 7.03
N GLY A 31 -0.98 1.13 7.42
CA GLY A 31 0.44 1.46 7.51
C GLY A 31 1.02 1.94 6.18
N ALA A 32 0.79 1.18 5.10
CA ALA A 32 1.28 1.53 3.77
C ALA A 32 0.61 2.80 3.24
N ARG A 33 -0.69 2.99 3.48
CA ARG A 33 -1.41 4.21 3.11
C ARG A 33 -0.86 5.45 3.82
N ARG A 34 -0.59 5.35 5.12
CA ARG A 34 0.02 6.43 5.90
C ARG A 34 1.42 6.76 5.40
N ALA A 35 2.24 5.73 5.17
CA ALA A 35 3.59 5.91 4.63
C ALA A 35 3.57 6.59 3.25
N PHE A 36 2.66 6.17 2.36
CA PHE A 36 2.44 6.81 1.07
C PHE A 36 2.16 8.30 1.19
N HIS A 37 1.21 8.68 2.06
CA HIS A 37 0.86 10.09 2.26
C HIS A 37 2.02 10.91 2.86
N GLN A 38 2.83 10.31 3.74
CA GLN A 38 4.02 10.97 4.28
C GLN A 38 5.09 11.18 3.21
N VAL A 39 5.38 10.17 2.38
CA VAL A 39 6.36 10.29 1.29
C VAL A 39 5.89 11.31 0.25
N LEU A 40 4.62 11.25 -0.16
CA LEU A 40 4.05 12.20 -1.11
C LEU A 40 4.17 13.65 -0.61
N ARG A 41 3.85 13.90 0.67
CA ARG A 41 3.98 15.23 1.26
C ARG A 41 5.42 15.74 1.24
N GLN A 42 6.40 14.87 1.52
CA GLN A 42 7.82 15.22 1.49
C GLN A 42 8.28 15.54 0.06
N LEU A 43 7.88 14.75 -0.93
CA LEU A 43 8.18 15.01 -2.35
C LEU A 43 7.54 16.31 -2.83
N ASP A 44 6.29 16.60 -2.44
CA ASP A 44 5.62 17.85 -2.79
C ASP A 44 6.29 19.06 -2.14
N GLY A 45 6.71 18.94 -0.88
CA GLY A 45 7.49 19.97 -0.20
C GLY A 45 8.81 20.26 -0.94
N TRP A 46 9.58 19.20 -1.20
CA TRP A 46 10.86 19.30 -1.89
C TRP A 46 10.73 19.89 -3.30
N CYS A 47 9.73 19.46 -4.07
CA CYS A 47 9.48 19.99 -5.41
C CYS A 47 9.04 21.45 -5.35
N ARG A 48 8.19 21.83 -4.38
CA ARG A 48 7.76 23.22 -4.20
C ARG A 48 8.92 24.15 -3.85
N GLU A 49 9.83 23.72 -2.99
CA GLU A 49 11.02 24.51 -2.61
C GLU A 49 11.99 24.73 -3.77
N ARG A 50 12.00 23.82 -4.75
CA ARG A 50 12.94 23.82 -5.87
C ARG A 50 12.31 24.19 -7.22
N ASP A 51 11.07 24.65 -7.21
CA ASP A 51 10.28 24.94 -8.41
C ASP A 51 10.29 23.78 -9.42
N ARG A 52 10.16 22.55 -8.92
CA ARG A 52 10.11 21.32 -9.72
C ARG A 52 8.67 20.86 -9.95
N PRO A 53 8.39 20.19 -11.08
CA PRO A 53 7.07 19.64 -11.35
C PRO A 53 6.70 18.54 -10.35
N ARG A 54 5.43 18.53 -9.92
CA ARG A 54 4.88 17.59 -8.92
C ARG A 54 4.12 16.40 -9.55
N GLY A 55 3.92 16.41 -10.86
CA GLY A 55 3.02 15.48 -11.55
C GLY A 55 3.38 13.99 -11.37
N THR A 56 4.66 13.68 -11.12
CA THR A 56 5.14 12.31 -10.92
C THR A 56 5.28 11.90 -9.46
N ASN A 57 5.11 12.82 -8.50
CA ASN A 57 5.36 12.58 -7.07
C ASN A 57 4.49 11.44 -6.52
N ALA A 58 3.23 11.35 -6.96
CA ALA A 58 2.33 10.28 -6.54
C ALA A 58 2.79 8.90 -7.04
N ALA A 59 3.28 8.81 -8.29
CA ALA A 59 3.80 7.55 -8.84
C ALA A 59 5.12 7.14 -8.15
N ILE A 60 5.99 8.11 -7.88
CA ILE A 60 7.25 7.88 -7.14
C ILE A 60 6.95 7.40 -5.71
N ALA A 61 6.03 8.06 -5.00
CA ALA A 61 5.61 7.65 -3.67
C ALA A 61 4.99 6.24 -3.68
N GLU A 62 4.15 5.92 -4.67
CA GLU A 62 3.56 4.59 -4.78
C GLU A 62 4.63 3.51 -4.99
N GLN A 63 5.57 3.73 -5.91
CA GLN A 63 6.69 2.81 -6.17
C GLN A 63 7.57 2.62 -4.94
N ALA A 64 7.89 3.70 -4.21
CA ALA A 64 8.68 3.64 -2.99
C ALA A 64 8.02 2.75 -1.93
N ILE A 65 6.71 2.89 -1.72
CA ILE A 65 5.98 2.06 -0.74
C ILE A 65 5.88 0.60 -1.21
N ARG A 66 5.72 0.35 -2.51
CA ARG A 66 5.73 -1.02 -3.07
C ARG A 66 7.06 -1.75 -2.92
N GLN A 67 8.18 -1.05 -2.88
CA GLN A 67 9.51 -1.67 -2.76
C GLN A 67 9.86 -2.14 -1.35
N VAL A 68 9.20 -1.57 -0.33
CA VAL A 68 9.57 -1.79 1.09
C VAL A 68 8.57 -2.67 1.84
N TRP A 69 7.54 -3.19 1.16
CA TRP A 69 6.38 -3.83 1.76
C TRP A 69 6.09 -5.19 1.13
#